data_AF-A0A351GKC2-F1
#
_entry.id   AF-A0A351GKC2-F1
#
_cell.length_a   1.000
_cell.length_b   1.000
_cell.length_c   1.000
_cell.angle_alpha   90.00
_cell.angle_beta   90.00
_cell.angle_gamma   90.00
#
_symmetry.space_group_name_H-M   'P 1'
#
loop_
_entity.id
_entity.type
_entity.pdbx_description
1 polymer ?
#
loop_
_entity_poly.entity_id
_entity_poly.type
_entity_poly.pdbx_seq_one_letter_code
_entity_poly.pdbx_strand_id
1 'polypeptide(L)' 'INQYHSYVYDFQTNGEWQTVTIPLAKMYPSFRGRKLNIPNFNHSQLEEIAFLIGNKKAESFELMIDKVELK' A
#
# COMPACT_ATOMS: atom_id res chain seq x y z
N ILE A 1 -4.39 18.25 -12.74
CA ILE A 1 -3.71 18.48 -11.44
C ILE A 1 -3.04 17.17 -11.09
N ASN A 2 -1.71 17.09 -11.14
CA ASN A 2 -1.01 15.86 -10.80
C ASN A 2 -1.05 15.65 -9.29
N GLN A 3 -1.68 14.57 -8.85
CA GLN A 3 -1.66 14.13 -7.45
C GLN A 3 -0.28 13.54 -7.19
N TYR A 4 0.67 14.35 -6.72
CA TYR A 4 2.05 13.88 -6.49
C TYR A 4 2.20 12.95 -5.28
N HIS A 5 1.12 12.66 -4.54
CA HIS A 5 1.14 11.84 -3.33
C HIS A 5 0.48 10.48 -3.56
N SER A 6 0.91 9.48 -2.80
CA SER A 6 0.28 8.17 -2.74
C SER A 6 -0.50 8.02 -1.43
N TYR A 7 -1.40 7.04 -1.39
CA TYR A 7 -2.01 6.59 -0.14
C TYR A 7 -1.35 5.27 0.26
N VAL A 8 -0.97 5.15 1.52
CA VAL A 8 -0.14 4.05 2.04
C VAL A 8 -0.89 3.31 3.14
N TYR A 9 -0.76 1.99 3.14
CA TYR A 9 -1.19 1.12 4.24
C TYR A 9 -0.15 0.03 4.45
N ASP A 10 0.43 -0.01 5.63
CA ASP A 10 1.44 -1.00 5.99
C ASP A 10 0.77 -2.28 6.48
N PHE A 11 1.30 -3.42 6.05
CA PHE A 11 0.90 -4.73 6.55
C PHE A 11 2.14 -5.60 6.77
N GLN A 12 1.97 -6.70 7.49
CA GLN A 12 2.99 -7.73 7.68
C GLN A 12 2.50 -9.03 7.06
N THR A 13 3.42 -9.84 6.57
CA THR A 13 3.14 -11.19 6.10
C THR A 13 3.67 -12.20 7.11
N ASN A 14 3.06 -13.37 7.15
CA ASN A 14 3.51 -14.49 8.00
C ASN A 14 4.51 -15.44 7.31
N GLY A 15 4.88 -15.19 6.05
CA GLY A 15 5.78 -16.06 5.26
C GLY A 15 5.09 -17.23 4.54
N GLU A 16 3.78 -17.42 4.74
CA GLU A 16 2.96 -18.42 4.07
C GLU A 16 1.93 -17.77 3.13
N TRP A 17 1.26 -18.57 2.31
CA TRP A 17 0.11 -18.13 1.52
C TRP A 17 -0.99 -17.60 2.43
N GLN A 18 -1.37 -16.34 2.23
CA GLN A 18 -2.37 -15.67 3.05
C GLN A 18 -3.15 -14.63 2.27
N THR A 19 -4.36 -14.34 2.73
CA THR A 19 -5.15 -13.22 2.22
C THR A 19 -4.93 -12.00 3.11
N VAL A 20 -4.34 -10.94 2.54
CA VAL A 20 -4.22 -9.64 3.19
C VAL A 20 -5.39 -8.77 2.78
N THR A 21 -6.15 -8.26 3.76
CA THR A 21 -7.26 -7.32 3.51
C THR A 21 -6.80 -5.89 3.76
N ILE A 22 -6.86 -5.05 2.74
CA ILE A 22 -6.48 -3.64 2.81
C ILE A 22 -7.73 -2.76 2.89
N PRO A 23 -8.02 -2.14 4.04
CA PRO A 23 -9.14 -1.20 4.16
C PRO A 23 -8.78 0.14 3.51
N LEU A 24 -9.25 0.38 2.28
CA LEU A 24 -8.93 1.58 1.49
C LEU A 24 -9.11 2.88 2.30
N ALA A 25 -10.21 3.02 3.04
CA ALA A 25 -10.48 4.22 3.86
C ALA A 25 -9.45 4.50 4.98
N LYS A 26 -8.59 3.53 5.31
CA LYS A 26 -7.50 3.70 6.28
C LYS A 26 -6.15 4.02 5.64
N MET A 27 -6.04 3.98 4.31
CA MET A 27 -4.80 4.33 3.63
C MET A 27 -4.54 5.83 3.82
N TYR A 28 -3.38 6.18 4.38
CA TYR A 28 -3.05 7.56 4.71
C TYR A 28 -2.21 8.22 3.60
N PRO A 29 -2.34 9.53 3.39
CA PRO A 29 -1.62 10.24 2.34
C PRO A 29 -0.13 10.40 2.69
N SER A 30 0.74 10.12 1.72
CA SER A 30 2.20 10.20 1.87
C SER A 30 2.86 10.78 0.62
N PHE A 31 3.88 11.60 0.82
CA PHE A 31 4.75 12.07 -0.26
C PHE A 31 6.21 12.01 0.18
N ARG A 32 7.04 11.27 -0.57
CA ARG A 32 8.47 11.09 -0.28
C ARG A 32 8.74 10.70 1.18
N GLY A 33 7.95 9.73 1.68
CA GLY A 33 8.06 9.20 3.04
C GLY A 33 7.47 10.10 4.13
N ARG A 34 6.89 11.26 3.79
CA ARG A 34 6.26 12.16 4.76
C ARG A 34 4.75 12.01 4.72
N LYS A 35 4.14 11.73 5.88
CA LYS A 35 2.68 11.76 6.04
C LYS A 35 2.17 13.18 5.81
N LEU A 36 1.12 13.31 5.01
CA LEU A 36 0.48 14.59 4.74
C LEU A 36 -0.69 14.85 5.70
N ASN A 37 -1.00 16.12 5.94
CA ASN A 37 -2.17 16.54 6.70
C ASN A 37 -3.37 16.79 5.78
N ILE A 38 -3.77 15.76 5.04
CA ILE A 38 -4.99 15.71 4.23
C ILE A 38 -5.77 14.44 4.61
N PRO A 39 -7.05 14.28 4.21
CA PRO A 39 -7.81 13.08 4.54
C PRO A 39 -7.14 11.79 4.07
N ASN A 40 -7.49 10.67 4.72
CA ASN A 40 -7.22 9.34 4.18
C ASN A 40 -7.97 9.14 2.85
N PHE A 41 -7.63 8.06 2.14
CA PHE A 41 -8.24 7.76 0.84
C PHE A 41 -9.77 7.74 0.93
N ASN A 42 -10.40 8.64 0.19
CA ASN A 42 -11.85 8.85 0.15
C ASN A 42 -12.37 9.00 -1.29
N HIS A 43 -11.64 8.44 -2.25
CA HIS A 43 -11.92 8.52 -3.68
C HIS A 43 -12.63 7.25 -4.17
N SER A 44 -13.26 7.32 -5.34
CA SER A 44 -13.94 6.19 -5.99
C SER A 44 -13.10 5.51 -7.08
N GLN A 45 -11.86 5.97 -7.31
CA GLN A 45 -10.99 5.48 -8.37
C GLN A 45 -9.59 5.19 -7.83
N LEU A 46 -9.02 4.07 -8.25
CA LEU A 46 -7.62 3.70 -8.09
C LEU A 46 -6.97 3.70 -9.47
N GLU A 47 -5.85 4.39 -9.61
CA GLU A 47 -5.09 4.44 -10.88
C GLU A 47 -3.95 3.43 -10.90
N GLU A 48 -3.21 3.32 -9.80
CA GLU A 48 -2.02 2.48 -9.69
C GLU A 48 -1.94 1.85 -8.30
N ILE A 49 -1.41 0.62 -8.23
CA ILE A 49 -1.08 -0.08 -6.99
C ILE A 49 0.42 -0.43 -7.04
N ALA A 50 1.13 -0.09 -5.97
CA ALA A 50 2.55 -0.40 -5.81
C ALA A 50 2.78 -1.17 -4.52
N PHE A 51 3.63 -2.21 -4.57
CA PHE A 51 4.13 -2.91 -3.40
C PHE A 51 5.51 -2.35 -3.03
N LEU A 52 5.64 -1.82 -1.83
CA LEU A 52 6.92 -1.34 -1.30
C LEU A 52 7.41 -2.29 -0.20
N ILE A 53 8.56 -2.91 -0.41
CA ILE A 53 9.23 -3.73 0.59
C ILE A 53 10.24 -2.85 1.31
N GLY A 54 9.99 -2.56 2.58
CA GLY A 54 10.76 -1.58 3.35
C GLY A 54 10.97 -1.97 4.80
N ASN A 55 11.99 -2.79 5.09
CA ASN A 55 12.39 -3.15 6.45
C ASN A 55 13.80 -2.64 6.83
N LYS A 56 14.44 -1.88 5.94
CA LYS A 56 15.81 -1.34 6.07
C LYS A 56 16.91 -2.41 6.21
N LYS A 57 16.65 -3.65 5.78
CA LYS A 57 17.62 -4.74 5.78
C LYS A 57 17.95 -5.12 4.33
N ALA A 58 19.22 -5.43 4.10
CA ALA A 58 19.66 -5.97 2.82
C ALA A 58 19.42 -7.49 2.84
N GLU A 59 18.31 -7.92 2.26
CA GLU A 59 17.91 -9.33 2.19
C GLU A 59 17.27 -9.65 0.85
N SER A 60 17.36 -10.92 0.45
CA SER A 60 16.62 -11.44 -0.70
C SER A 60 15.14 -11.54 -0.35
N PHE A 61 14.29 -11.15 -1.29
CA PHE A 61 12.85 -11.30 -1.14
C PHE A 61 12.24 -11.90 -2.40
N GLU A 62 11.10 -12.54 -2.23
CA GLU A 62 10.23 -13.00 -3.29
C GLU A 62 8.80 -12.53 -2.97
N LEU A 63 8.09 -12.03 -3.97
CA LEU A 63 6.70 -11.63 -3.84
C LEU A 63 5.86 -12.49 -4.79
N MET A 64 5.09 -13.40 -4.23
CA MET A 64 4.13 -14.21 -4.97
C MET A 64 2.72 -13.64 -4.77
N ILE A 65 1.99 -13.45 -5.86
CA ILE A 65 0.63 -12.94 -5.85
C ILE A 65 -0.22 -13.90 -6.67
N ASP A 66 -1.24 -14.47 -6.05
CA ASP A 66 -2.24 -15.29 -6.74
C ASP A 66 -3.26 -14.38 -7.44
N LYS A 67 -3.92 -13.49 -6.68
CA LYS A 67 -4.86 -12.51 -7.21
C LYS A 67 -4.95 -11.25 -6.37
N VAL A 68 -5.42 -10.18 -7.01
CA VAL A 68 -5.86 -8.94 -6.37
C VAL A 68 -7.31 -8.72 -6.77
N GLU A 69 -8.19 -8.53 -5.79
CA GLU A 69 -9.63 -8.38 -6.02
C GLU A 69 -10.20 -7.22 -5.18
N LEU A 70 -11.23 -6.57 -5.73
CA LEU A 70 -12.06 -5.60 -5.01
C LEU A 70 -13.35 -6.32 -4.58
N LYS A 71 -13.77 -6.10 -3.33
CA LYS A 71 -15.02 -6.64 -2.77
C LYS A 71 -16.08 -5.56 -2.64
#